data_AF-A0A8J7MRF6-F1
#
_entry.id   AF-A0A8J7MRF6-F1
#
_cell.length_a   1.000
_cell.length_b   1.000
_cell.length_c   1.000
_cell.angle_alpha   90.00
_cell.angle_beta   90.00
_cell.angle_gamma   90.00
#
_symmetry.space_group_name_H-M   'P 1'
#
loop_
_entity.id
_entity.type
_entity.pdbx_description
1 polymer ?
#
loop_
_entity_poly.entity_id
_entity_poly.type
_entity_poly.pdbx_seq_one_letter_code
_entity_poly.pdbx_strand_id
1 'polypeptide(L)'
;MLLNRRHFLAAPALLLLPRAALAATCKPLDLAKGIAFRRQDGSTGLARREADGWVTIDYVTNRGAWIDQRRVKNGVFEVQRIVEESEEPMVGASAPTFTWSHSPKIITPEDGATWAGTVKEEVEVTISDEAATVERTRAKWKAQYRCFDPREVKLSGCFYLALSVEASFTGKGSSRSLRWVYFPQLGLGLETVRDGKENGITALTPA
;
A
#
# COMPACT_ATOMS: atom_id res chain seq x y z
N MET A 1 70.27 23.54 36.52
CA MET A 1 69.08 24.44 36.47
C MET A 1 68.74 24.64 35.01
N LEU A 2 67.63 24.07 34.53
CA LEU A 2 66.92 24.46 33.29
C LEU A 2 65.62 23.64 33.26
N LEU A 3 64.52 24.28 33.68
CA LEU A 3 63.17 23.70 33.73
C LEU A 3 62.60 23.66 32.30
N ASN A 4 62.17 22.47 31.86
CA ASN A 4 61.46 22.32 30.60
C ASN A 4 59.94 22.37 30.85
N ARG A 5 59.31 23.51 30.53
CA ARG A 5 57.86 23.75 30.70
C ARG A 5 57.07 23.04 29.59
N ARG A 6 56.38 21.94 29.93
CA ARG A 6 55.35 21.35 29.07
C ARG A 6 54.06 22.16 29.17
N HIS A 7 53.61 22.66 28.02
CA HIS A 7 52.34 23.34 27.87
C HIS A 7 51.26 22.29 27.63
N PHE A 8 50.30 22.17 28.55
CA PHE A 8 49.11 21.36 28.34
C PHE A 8 48.10 22.18 27.52
N LEU A 9 47.88 21.79 26.27
CA LEU A 9 46.76 22.26 25.47
C LEU A 9 45.49 21.54 25.96
N ALA A 10 44.57 22.30 26.56
CA ALA A 10 43.25 21.83 26.92
C ALA A 10 42.40 21.64 25.65
N ALA A 11 42.03 20.39 25.36
CA ALA A 11 41.06 20.08 24.32
C ALA A 11 39.65 20.45 24.80
N PRO A 12 38.84 21.19 24.01
CA PRO A 12 37.45 21.42 24.36
C PRO A 12 36.67 20.13 24.12
N ALA A 13 36.20 19.52 25.21
CA ALA A 13 35.24 18.43 25.16
C ALA A 13 33.92 18.96 24.60
N LEU A 14 33.66 18.72 23.30
CA LEU A 14 32.34 18.85 22.73
C LEU A 14 31.43 17.83 23.44
N LEU A 15 30.59 18.33 24.33
CA LEU A 15 29.44 17.62 24.86
C LEU A 15 28.52 17.25 23.68
N LEU A 16 28.67 16.04 23.17
CA LEU A 16 27.67 15.35 22.37
C LEU A 16 26.44 15.17 23.26
N LEU A 17 25.58 16.18 23.30
CA LEU A 17 24.24 16.04 23.85
C LEU A 17 23.59 14.86 23.13
N PRO A 18 23.22 13.77 23.83
CA PRO A 18 22.42 12.75 23.22
C PRO A 18 21.13 13.45 22.82
N ARG A 19 20.88 13.51 21.50
CA ARG A 19 19.53 13.73 21.00
C ARG A 19 18.71 12.62 21.64
N ALA A 20 18.07 12.93 22.77
CA ALA A 20 16.93 12.19 23.23
C ALA A 20 15.94 12.32 22.09
N ALA A 21 16.00 11.37 21.17
CA ALA A 21 14.95 11.14 20.22
C ALA A 21 13.69 11.13 21.10
N LEU A 22 12.78 12.07 20.85
CA LEU A 22 11.40 11.90 21.23
C LEU A 22 11.02 10.57 20.59
N ALA A 23 11.19 9.49 21.34
CA ALA A 23 10.73 8.18 21.00
C ALA A 23 9.22 8.36 21.06
N ALA A 24 8.63 8.75 19.93
CA ALA A 24 7.26 8.41 19.66
C ALA A 24 7.18 6.93 20.04
N THR A 25 6.48 6.62 21.13
CA THR A 25 6.35 5.24 21.59
C THR A 25 5.59 4.54 20.49
N CYS A 26 6.33 3.89 19.60
CA CYS A 26 5.77 3.20 18.46
C CYS A 26 4.90 2.08 18.99
N LYS A 27 3.59 2.32 19.00
CA LYS A 27 2.64 1.28 19.30
C LYS A 27 2.74 0.26 18.17
N PRO A 28 2.89 -1.05 18.49
CA PRO A 28 2.79 -2.08 17.48
C PRO A 28 1.49 -1.91 16.70
N LEU A 29 1.59 -1.92 15.37
CA LEU A 29 0.43 -1.92 14.50
C LEU A 29 -0.09 -3.35 14.40
N ASP A 30 -1.41 -3.51 14.50
CA ASP A 30 -2.08 -4.79 14.44
C ASP A 30 -3.13 -4.74 13.32
N LEU A 31 -2.83 -5.43 12.21
CA LEU A 31 -3.72 -5.43 11.05
C LEU A 31 -5.08 -6.05 11.36
N ALA A 32 -5.20 -6.94 12.36
CA ALA A 32 -6.49 -7.49 12.77
C ALA A 32 -7.36 -6.44 13.47
N LYS A 33 -6.75 -5.47 14.16
CA LYS A 33 -7.45 -4.34 14.79
C LYS A 33 -7.67 -3.16 13.85
N GLY A 34 -6.95 -3.12 12.74
CA GLY A 34 -7.02 -2.08 11.73
C GLY A 34 -5.84 -1.12 11.80
N ILE A 35 -5.41 -0.68 10.62
CA ILE A 35 -4.32 0.28 10.43
C ILE A 35 -4.86 1.41 9.56
N ALA A 36 -4.92 2.61 10.12
CA ALA A 36 -5.21 3.82 9.36
C ALA A 36 -3.92 4.31 8.67
N PHE A 37 -4.06 4.86 7.48
CA PHE A 37 -2.96 5.44 6.73
C PHE A 37 -3.33 6.77 6.10
N ARG A 38 -2.32 7.60 5.84
CA ARG A 38 -2.46 8.85 5.09
C ARG A 38 -1.62 8.78 3.83
N ARG A 39 -2.17 9.26 2.71
CA ARG A 39 -1.49 9.34 1.43
C ARG A 39 -0.92 10.73 1.18
N GLN A 40 -0.10 10.86 0.14
CA GLN A 40 0.57 12.11 -0.21
C GLN A 40 -0.41 13.19 -0.67
N ASP A 41 -1.50 12.81 -1.34
CA ASP A 41 -2.58 13.72 -1.75
C ASP A 41 -3.51 14.14 -0.59
N GLY A 42 -3.21 13.72 0.64
CA GLY A 42 -3.99 14.06 1.84
C GLY A 42 -5.19 13.16 2.09
N SER A 43 -5.50 12.22 1.19
CA SER A 43 -6.52 11.20 1.47
C SER A 43 -6.10 10.29 2.63
N THR A 44 -7.10 9.80 3.36
CA THR A 44 -6.92 8.81 4.43
C THR A 44 -7.53 7.49 4.03
N GLY A 45 -6.98 6.39 4.51
CA GLY A 45 -7.51 5.06 4.28
C GLY A 45 -7.40 4.17 5.51
N LEU A 46 -8.02 2.99 5.43
CA LEU A 46 -8.08 1.99 6.49
C LEU A 46 -7.82 0.60 5.91
N ALA A 47 -6.85 -0.11 6.46
CA ALA A 47 -6.57 -1.52 6.14
C ALA A 47 -6.88 -2.43 7.33
N ARG A 48 -7.53 -3.57 7.08
CA ARG A 48 -7.87 -4.54 8.13
C ARG A 48 -7.79 -5.98 7.61
N ARG A 49 -7.29 -6.89 8.43
CA ARG A 49 -7.28 -8.33 8.15
C ARG A 49 -8.63 -8.92 8.49
N GLU A 50 -9.19 -9.64 7.54
CA GLU A 50 -10.43 -10.41 7.70
C GLU A 50 -10.15 -11.80 8.28
N ALA A 51 -11.18 -12.45 8.82
CA ALA A 51 -11.06 -13.76 9.49
C ALA A 51 -10.52 -14.89 8.58
N ASP A 52 -10.73 -14.77 7.28
CA ASP A 52 -10.25 -15.69 6.25
C ASP A 52 -8.80 -15.40 5.79
N GLY A 53 -8.14 -14.43 6.43
CA GLY A 53 -6.76 -14.05 6.17
C GLY A 53 -6.55 -13.15 4.95
N TRP A 54 -7.62 -12.70 4.29
CA TRP A 54 -7.57 -11.61 3.31
C TRP A 54 -7.45 -10.27 4.02
N VAL A 55 -7.08 -9.23 3.28
CA VAL A 55 -7.02 -7.86 3.79
C VAL A 55 -8.04 -7.03 3.02
N THR A 56 -8.88 -6.29 3.73
CA THR A 56 -9.72 -5.25 3.16
C THR A 56 -8.99 -3.92 3.31
N ILE A 57 -8.93 -3.13 2.25
CA ILE A 57 -8.33 -1.79 2.23
C ILE A 57 -9.33 -0.81 1.65
N ASP A 58 -9.77 0.14 2.46
CA ASP A 58 -10.45 1.34 2.00
C ASP A 58 -9.40 2.42 1.75
N TYR A 59 -9.16 2.75 0.49
CA TYR A 59 -8.11 3.71 0.11
C TYR A 59 -8.52 5.17 0.29
N VAL A 60 -9.81 5.46 0.48
CA VAL A 60 -10.33 6.83 0.60
C VAL A 60 -11.50 6.88 1.57
N THR A 61 -11.28 7.39 2.77
CA THR A 61 -12.30 7.50 3.84
C THR A 61 -12.75 8.93 4.11
N ASN A 62 -12.24 9.92 3.36
CA ASN A 62 -12.43 11.34 3.65
C ASN A 62 -12.73 12.23 2.43
N ARG A 63 -13.29 11.68 1.33
CA ARG A 63 -13.54 12.43 0.10
C ARG A 63 -14.95 12.18 -0.49
N GLY A 64 -15.98 12.66 0.20
CA GLY A 64 -17.35 12.67 -0.32
C GLY A 64 -17.86 11.27 -0.70
N ALA A 65 -18.41 11.15 -1.91
CA ALA A 65 -18.92 9.89 -2.47
C ALA A 65 -17.82 8.97 -3.04
N TRP A 66 -16.54 9.36 -2.98
CA TRP A 66 -15.46 8.58 -3.56
C TRP A 66 -15.32 7.25 -2.81
N ILE A 67 -15.32 6.15 -3.57
CA ILE A 67 -15.07 4.80 -3.04
C ILE A 67 -13.84 4.21 -3.74
N ASP A 68 -12.91 3.63 -2.98
CA ASP A 68 -11.90 2.70 -3.51
C ASP A 68 -11.64 1.62 -2.47
N GLN A 69 -12.51 0.62 -2.46
CA GLN A 69 -12.49 -0.49 -1.53
C GLN A 69 -11.92 -1.72 -2.22
N ARG A 70 -10.90 -2.32 -1.63
CA ARG A 70 -10.20 -3.47 -2.22
C ARG A 70 -10.12 -4.61 -1.22
N ARG A 71 -10.32 -5.83 -1.72
CA ARG A 71 -9.99 -7.06 -0.99
C ARG A 71 -8.81 -7.72 -1.67
N VAL A 72 -7.77 -8.01 -0.89
CA VAL A 72 -6.43 -8.31 -1.42
C VAL A 72 -5.70 -9.35 -0.57
N LYS A 73 -4.83 -10.16 -1.18
CA LYS A 73 -3.90 -11.01 -0.42
C LYS A 73 -2.65 -10.21 -0.07
N ASN A 74 -2.26 -10.23 1.21
CA ASN A 74 -1.05 -9.57 1.70
C ASN A 74 -0.98 -8.07 1.34
N GLY A 75 -2.11 -7.41 1.05
CA GLY A 75 -2.14 -6.02 0.59
C GLY A 75 -1.70 -5.76 -0.86
N VAL A 76 -1.36 -6.78 -1.63
CA VAL A 76 -0.76 -6.62 -2.98
C VAL A 76 -1.60 -7.27 -4.07
N PHE A 77 -1.97 -8.55 -3.91
CA PHE A 77 -2.68 -9.27 -4.95
C PHE A 77 -4.19 -9.04 -4.81
N GLU A 78 -4.73 -8.15 -5.64
CA GLU A 78 -6.15 -7.80 -5.66
C GLU A 78 -7.01 -9.00 -6.04
N VAL A 79 -8.10 -9.24 -5.31
CA VAL A 79 -9.12 -10.24 -5.68
C VAL A 79 -10.49 -9.63 -5.88
N GLN A 80 -10.73 -8.47 -5.29
CA GLN A 80 -11.91 -7.67 -5.54
C GLN A 80 -11.60 -6.17 -5.39
N ARG A 81 -12.23 -5.32 -6.19
CA ARG A 81 -12.23 -3.86 -6.03
C ARG A 81 -13.60 -3.30 -6.37
N ILE A 82 -14.09 -2.39 -5.54
CA ILE A 82 -15.25 -1.54 -5.83
C ILE A 82 -14.71 -0.12 -5.87
N VAL A 83 -14.99 0.61 -6.96
CA VAL A 83 -14.42 1.95 -7.14
C VAL A 83 -15.43 2.91 -7.76
N GLU A 84 -15.49 4.12 -7.20
CA GLU A 84 -16.17 5.29 -7.73
C GLU A 84 -15.25 6.49 -7.51
N GLU A 85 -14.67 7.04 -8.57
CA GLU A 85 -13.70 8.13 -8.50
C GLU A 85 -14.40 9.49 -8.69
N SER A 86 -15.45 9.74 -7.90
CA SER A 86 -16.26 10.96 -7.93
C SER A 86 -16.51 11.49 -6.52
N GLU A 87 -16.45 12.80 -6.31
CA GLU A 87 -16.80 13.41 -5.02
C GLU A 87 -18.33 13.49 -4.82
N GLU A 88 -19.09 13.47 -5.92
CA GLU A 88 -20.55 13.47 -5.96
C GLU A 88 -21.08 12.08 -6.38
N PRO A 89 -22.23 11.62 -5.85
CA PRO A 89 -22.80 10.35 -6.24
C PRO A 89 -23.10 10.30 -7.74
N MET A 90 -22.61 9.28 -8.44
CA MET A 90 -22.99 9.04 -9.82
C MET A 90 -24.43 8.50 -9.91
N VAL A 91 -25.19 8.99 -10.88
CA VAL A 91 -26.57 8.53 -11.17
C VAL A 91 -26.57 7.75 -12.48
N GLY A 92 -27.33 6.64 -12.51
CA GLY A 92 -27.57 5.85 -13.72
C GLY A 92 -26.83 4.51 -13.77
N ALA A 93 -25.82 4.32 -12.93
CA ALA A 93 -25.12 3.04 -12.78
C ALA A 93 -24.50 2.91 -11.37
N SER A 94 -24.33 1.68 -10.91
CA SER A 94 -23.57 1.39 -9.69
C SER A 94 -22.07 1.60 -9.90
N ALA A 95 -21.33 1.82 -8.81
CA ALA A 95 -19.88 1.66 -8.81
C ALA A 95 -19.48 0.29 -9.41
N PRO A 96 -18.54 0.24 -10.38
CA PRO A 96 -18.09 -1.02 -10.94
C PRO A 96 -17.43 -1.92 -9.89
N THR A 97 -17.78 -3.21 -9.93
CA THR A 97 -17.13 -4.25 -9.13
C THR A 97 -16.20 -5.07 -10.01
N PHE A 98 -14.92 -5.07 -9.68
CA PHE A 98 -13.89 -5.86 -10.32
C PHE A 98 -13.60 -7.09 -9.47
N THR A 99 -13.48 -8.25 -10.09
CA THR A 99 -13.08 -9.50 -9.44
C THR A 99 -11.93 -10.15 -10.20
N TRP A 100 -10.91 -10.61 -9.49
CA TRP A 100 -9.75 -11.24 -10.09
C TRP A 100 -9.48 -12.65 -9.58
N SER A 101 -9.09 -13.54 -10.49
CA SER A 101 -8.53 -14.85 -10.16
C SER A 101 -7.11 -14.98 -10.69
N HIS A 102 -6.22 -15.53 -9.87
CA HIS A 102 -4.78 -15.62 -10.13
C HIS A 102 -4.36 -17.08 -10.35
N SER A 103 -3.49 -17.31 -11.35
CA SER A 103 -2.87 -18.62 -11.59
C SER A 103 -1.42 -18.42 -12.08
N PRO A 104 -0.41 -19.07 -11.49
CA PRO A 104 -0.47 -20.06 -10.40
C PRO A 104 -0.87 -19.41 -9.05
N LYS A 105 -0.86 -20.20 -7.96
CA LYS A 105 -1.10 -19.69 -6.61
C LYS A 105 -0.17 -18.49 -6.34
N ILE A 106 -0.73 -17.42 -5.80
CA ILE A 106 0.00 -16.20 -5.43
C ILE A 106 0.99 -16.48 -4.30
N ILE A 107 2.12 -15.79 -4.36
CA ILE A 107 3.18 -15.85 -3.34
C ILE A 107 2.90 -14.87 -2.20
N THR A 108 3.63 -15.01 -1.11
CA THR A 108 3.82 -13.91 -0.16
C THR A 108 4.99 -13.06 -0.63
N PRO A 109 4.86 -11.73 -0.72
CA PRO A 109 5.99 -10.88 -1.09
C PRO A 109 7.13 -11.01 -0.06
N GLU A 110 8.34 -11.21 -0.56
CA GLU A 110 9.59 -11.30 0.19
C GLU A 110 10.75 -10.78 -0.67
N ASP A 111 11.91 -10.57 -0.08
CA ASP A 111 13.08 -10.02 -0.77
C ASP A 111 13.46 -10.83 -2.02
N GLY A 112 13.67 -10.14 -3.14
CA GLY A 112 14.02 -10.73 -4.44
C GLY A 112 12.94 -11.61 -5.09
N ALA A 113 11.79 -11.83 -4.44
CA ALA A 113 10.77 -12.74 -4.97
C ALA A 113 10.14 -12.23 -6.26
N THR A 114 9.80 -13.18 -7.14
CA THR A 114 9.09 -12.91 -8.39
C THR A 114 7.89 -13.83 -8.52
N TRP A 115 6.84 -13.35 -9.18
CA TRP A 115 5.69 -14.15 -9.56
C TRP A 115 5.28 -13.81 -10.98
N ALA A 116 5.03 -14.83 -11.79
CA ALA A 116 4.52 -14.64 -13.14
C ALA A 116 3.34 -15.56 -13.37
N GLY A 117 2.29 -15.03 -13.98
CA GLY A 117 1.05 -15.77 -14.10
C GLY A 117 0.03 -15.14 -15.03
N THR A 118 -1.16 -15.71 -14.96
CA THR A 118 -2.36 -15.24 -15.63
C THR A 118 -3.33 -14.73 -14.58
N VAL A 119 -3.87 -13.54 -14.83
CA VAL A 119 -4.93 -12.94 -14.04
C VAL A 119 -6.18 -12.84 -14.91
N LYS A 120 -7.28 -13.46 -14.49
CA LYS A 120 -8.58 -13.28 -15.14
C LYS A 120 -9.35 -12.22 -14.37
N GLU A 121 -9.86 -11.24 -15.09
CA GLU A 121 -10.65 -10.13 -14.58
C GLU A 121 -12.10 -10.28 -15.04
N GLU A 122 -13.03 -10.08 -14.13
CA GLU A 122 -14.44 -9.86 -14.41
C GLU A 122 -14.85 -8.51 -13.84
N VAL A 123 -15.59 -7.74 -14.62
CA VAL A 123 -16.13 -6.43 -14.22
C VAL A 123 -17.64 -6.50 -14.32
N GLU A 124 -18.32 -6.15 -13.23
CA GLU A 124 -19.77 -6.05 -13.16
C GLU A 124 -20.19 -4.61 -12.88
N VAL A 125 -21.22 -4.14 -13.58
CA VAL A 125 -21.89 -2.85 -13.37
C VAL A 125 -23.39 -3.07 -13.41
N THR A 126 -24.13 -2.54 -12.45
CA THR A 126 -25.60 -2.56 -12.48
C THR A 126 -26.11 -1.24 -13.02
N ILE A 127 -26.87 -1.27 -14.11
CA ILE A 127 -27.51 -0.11 -14.72
C ILE A 127 -28.82 0.18 -13.98
N SER A 128 -29.08 1.45 -13.71
CA SER A 128 -30.30 1.90 -13.01
C SER A 128 -31.49 2.01 -13.98
N ASP A 129 -31.81 0.91 -14.67
CA ASP A 129 -33.04 0.75 -15.46
C ASP A 129 -34.12 -0.01 -14.67
N GLU A 130 -35.34 -0.14 -15.20
CA GLU A 130 -36.44 -0.85 -14.53
C GLU A 130 -36.12 -2.32 -14.22
N ALA A 131 -35.21 -2.92 -14.99
CA ALA A 131 -34.81 -4.32 -14.87
C ALA A 131 -33.59 -4.53 -13.96
N ALA A 132 -32.94 -3.46 -13.49
CA ALA A 132 -31.64 -3.48 -12.84
C ALA A 132 -30.60 -4.32 -13.63
N THR A 133 -30.46 -4.03 -14.92
CA THR A 133 -29.60 -4.78 -15.85
C THR A 133 -28.15 -4.85 -15.34
N VAL A 134 -27.58 -6.06 -15.27
CA VAL A 134 -26.18 -6.28 -14.90
C VAL A 134 -25.33 -6.51 -16.13
N GLU A 135 -24.44 -5.57 -16.44
CA GLU A 135 -23.44 -5.70 -17.49
C GLU A 135 -22.19 -6.40 -16.97
N ARG A 136 -21.65 -7.33 -17.77
CA ARG A 136 -20.45 -8.12 -17.43
C ARG A 136 -19.42 -8.07 -18.54
N THR A 137 -18.20 -7.66 -18.18
CA THR A 137 -17.04 -7.70 -19.07
C THR A 137 -15.96 -8.62 -18.50
N ARG A 138 -15.27 -9.36 -19.37
CA ARG A 138 -14.17 -10.27 -18.97
C ARG A 138 -12.89 -9.94 -19.71
N ALA A 139 -11.78 -9.96 -18.99
CA ALA A 139 -10.45 -9.79 -19.53
C ALA A 139 -9.47 -10.83 -18.99
N LYS A 140 -8.39 -11.04 -19.72
CA LYS A 140 -7.29 -11.93 -19.32
C LYS A 140 -5.98 -11.19 -19.49
N TRP A 141 -5.20 -11.18 -18.42
CA TRP A 141 -3.93 -10.49 -18.31
C TRP A 141 -2.81 -11.50 -18.09
N LYS A 142 -1.67 -11.30 -18.75
CA LYS A 142 -0.39 -11.84 -18.29
C LYS A 142 0.17 -10.86 -17.29
N ALA A 143 0.55 -11.34 -16.12
CA ALA A 143 1.07 -10.48 -15.06
C ALA A 143 2.43 -10.98 -14.58
N GLN A 144 3.30 -10.03 -14.26
CA GLN A 144 4.60 -10.26 -13.67
C GLN A 144 4.73 -9.34 -12.47
N TYR A 145 5.18 -9.90 -11.35
CA TYR A 145 5.45 -9.20 -10.10
C TYR A 145 6.92 -9.38 -9.75
N ARG A 146 7.53 -8.33 -9.21
CA ARG A 146 8.90 -8.33 -8.71
C ARG A 146 8.95 -7.59 -7.38
N CYS A 147 9.55 -8.24 -6.39
CA CYS A 147 9.87 -7.66 -5.09
C CYS A 147 11.32 -7.20 -5.10
N PHE A 148 11.58 -6.06 -4.47
CA PHE A 148 12.90 -5.45 -4.36
C PHE A 148 13.40 -5.49 -2.92
N ASP A 149 14.69 -5.26 -2.74
CA ASP A 149 15.34 -5.29 -1.44
C ASP A 149 14.64 -4.37 -0.42
N PRO A 150 14.46 -4.82 0.82
CA PRO A 150 13.78 -4.04 1.83
C PRO A 150 14.65 -2.85 2.27
N ARG A 151 13.98 -1.74 2.57
CA ARG A 151 14.57 -0.53 3.14
C ARG A 151 13.80 -0.10 4.38
N GLU A 152 14.51 0.59 5.27
CA GLU A 152 13.86 1.22 6.40
C GLU A 152 13.15 2.52 5.95
N VAL A 153 11.90 2.69 6.35
CA VAL A 153 11.10 3.90 6.11
C VAL A 153 10.59 4.46 7.42
N LYS A 154 10.54 5.79 7.53
CA LYS A 154 10.01 6.48 8.70
C LYS A 154 8.61 7.00 8.43
N LEU A 155 7.60 6.50 9.15
CA LEU A 155 6.20 6.89 9.06
C LEU A 155 5.66 7.18 10.45
N SER A 156 4.99 8.33 10.63
CA SER A 156 4.42 8.72 11.94
C SER A 156 5.41 8.66 13.12
N GLY A 157 6.69 8.97 12.85
CA GLY A 157 7.76 8.91 13.85
C GLY A 157 8.37 7.51 14.07
N CYS A 158 7.80 6.47 13.47
CA CYS A 158 8.21 5.08 13.61
C CYS A 158 8.95 4.55 12.40
N PHE A 159 9.89 3.64 12.62
CA PHE A 159 10.65 2.99 11.57
C PHE A 159 10.02 1.63 11.22
N TYR A 160 9.91 1.37 9.93
CA TYR A 160 9.34 0.13 9.39
C TYR A 160 10.27 -0.43 8.33
N LEU A 161 10.44 -1.74 8.33
CA LEU A 161 11.03 -2.43 7.19
C LEU A 161 9.97 -2.54 6.09
N ALA A 162 10.28 -2.05 4.91
CA ALA A 162 9.38 -2.08 3.76
C ALA A 162 10.11 -2.43 2.48
N LEU A 163 9.48 -3.22 1.63
CA LEU A 163 9.97 -3.53 0.29
C LEU A 163 9.03 -2.94 -0.77
N SER A 164 9.59 -2.64 -1.94
CA SER A 164 8.78 -2.29 -3.11
C SER A 164 8.32 -3.57 -3.80
N VAL A 165 7.05 -3.63 -4.18
CA VAL A 165 6.53 -4.65 -5.11
C VAL A 165 6.07 -3.92 -6.35
N GLU A 166 6.57 -4.32 -7.52
CA GLU A 166 6.12 -3.80 -8.80
C GLU A 166 5.41 -4.90 -9.57
N ALA A 167 4.37 -4.52 -10.33
CA ALA A 167 3.71 -5.42 -11.25
C ALA A 167 3.46 -4.78 -12.60
N SER A 168 3.55 -5.59 -13.65
CA SER A 168 3.14 -5.26 -15.00
C SER A 168 2.08 -6.25 -15.47
N PHE A 169 1.09 -5.74 -16.19
CA PHE A 169 0.00 -6.53 -16.76
C PHE A 169 -0.06 -6.25 -18.26
N THR A 170 -0.20 -7.30 -19.07
CA THR A 170 -0.35 -7.19 -20.51
C THR A 170 -1.56 -8.00 -20.96
N GLY A 171 -2.48 -7.35 -21.65
CA GLY A 171 -3.72 -7.93 -22.17
C GLY A 171 -3.88 -7.65 -23.66
N LYS A 172 -5.09 -7.89 -24.19
CA LYS A 172 -5.39 -7.61 -25.60
C LYS A 172 -5.44 -6.09 -25.82
N GLY A 173 -4.39 -5.52 -26.40
CA GLY A 173 -4.32 -4.11 -26.80
C GLY A 173 -4.12 -3.10 -25.67
N SER A 174 -3.82 -3.55 -24.45
CA SER A 174 -3.60 -2.68 -23.29
C SER A 174 -2.58 -3.28 -22.33
N SER A 175 -1.95 -2.41 -21.55
CA SER A 175 -1.07 -2.75 -20.44
C SER A 175 -1.43 -1.93 -19.21
N ARG A 176 -1.04 -2.44 -18.03
CA ARG A 176 -1.16 -1.73 -16.75
C ARG A 176 0.12 -1.89 -15.97
N SER A 177 0.46 -0.90 -15.15
CA SER A 177 1.61 -0.97 -14.24
C SER A 177 1.21 -0.52 -12.84
N LEU A 178 1.70 -1.23 -11.83
CA LEU A 178 1.35 -0.98 -10.44
C LEU A 178 2.60 -1.09 -9.57
N ARG A 179 2.64 -0.31 -8.49
CA ARG A 179 3.67 -0.41 -7.45
C ARG A 179 3.05 -0.30 -6.07
N TRP A 180 3.46 -1.17 -5.16
CA TRP A 180 3.10 -1.15 -3.76
C TRP A 180 4.34 -0.96 -2.89
N VAL A 181 4.13 -0.33 -1.73
CA VAL A 181 5.01 -0.51 -0.57
C VAL A 181 4.45 -1.65 0.26
N TYR A 182 5.25 -2.66 0.56
CA TYR A 182 4.86 -3.83 1.36
C TYR A 182 5.64 -3.84 2.66
N PHE A 183 4.93 -4.05 3.77
CA PHE A 183 5.46 -4.14 5.13
C PHE A 183 5.40 -5.60 5.59
N PRO A 184 6.49 -6.39 5.48
CA PRO A 184 6.45 -7.83 5.75
C PRO A 184 5.97 -8.18 7.15
N GLN A 185 6.38 -7.39 8.15
CA GLN A 185 6.01 -7.59 9.55
C GLN A 185 4.51 -7.39 9.82
N LEU A 186 3.83 -6.62 8.97
CA LEU A 186 2.38 -6.37 9.06
C LEU A 186 1.57 -7.30 8.15
N GLY A 187 2.23 -7.91 7.15
CA GLY A 187 1.57 -8.62 6.06
C GLY A 187 0.63 -7.71 5.27
N LEU A 188 1.04 -6.45 5.06
CA LEU A 188 0.27 -5.38 4.42
C LEU A 188 1.09 -4.70 3.32
N GLY A 189 0.56 -4.70 2.12
CA GLY A 189 0.90 -3.81 1.01
C GLY A 189 -0.08 -2.66 0.84
N LEU A 190 0.42 -1.51 0.38
CA LEU A 190 -0.37 -0.33 0.02
C LEU A 190 0.09 0.18 -1.35
N GLU A 191 -0.85 0.41 -2.26
CA GLU A 191 -0.57 0.92 -3.60
C GLU A 191 0.00 2.34 -3.53
N THR A 192 1.10 2.56 -4.24
CA THR A 192 1.79 3.84 -4.35
C THR A 192 1.88 4.35 -5.78
N VAL A 193 1.72 3.47 -6.78
CA VAL A 193 1.64 3.86 -8.20
C VAL A 193 0.61 3.01 -8.91
N ARG A 194 -0.20 3.64 -9.76
CA ARG A 194 -1.05 2.97 -10.73
C ARG A 194 -0.97 3.70 -12.06
N ASP A 195 -0.54 3.00 -13.10
CA ASP A 195 -0.43 3.48 -14.48
C ASP A 195 0.32 4.83 -14.57
N GLY A 196 1.44 4.92 -13.85
CA GLY A 196 2.31 6.10 -13.79
C GLY A 196 1.85 7.22 -12.84
N LYS A 197 0.65 7.14 -12.26
CA LYS A 197 0.18 8.09 -11.24
C LYS A 197 0.68 7.69 -9.86
N GLU A 198 1.49 8.54 -9.23
CA GLU A 198 2.06 8.29 -7.91
C GLU A 198 1.18 8.87 -6.78
N ASN A 199 1.04 8.13 -5.69
CA ASN A 199 0.46 8.61 -4.44
C ASN A 199 1.04 7.82 -3.25
N GLY A 200 2.12 8.33 -2.67
CA GLY A 200 2.86 7.66 -1.60
C GLY A 200 2.11 7.60 -0.25
N ILE A 201 2.67 6.85 0.70
CA ILE A 201 2.17 6.76 2.08
C ILE A 201 3.01 7.68 2.98
N THR A 202 2.36 8.52 3.78
CA THR A 202 3.00 9.52 4.64
C THR A 202 2.81 9.24 6.13
N ALA A 203 1.79 8.47 6.50
CA ALA A 203 1.52 8.09 7.88
C ALA A 203 0.90 6.69 7.98
N LEU A 204 1.18 6.02 9.09
CA LEU A 204 0.56 4.77 9.54
C LEU A 204 0.28 4.88 11.03
N THR A 205 -0.96 4.66 11.44
CA THR A 205 -1.37 4.69 12.85
C THR A 205 -2.32 3.54 13.14
N PRO A 206 -2.48 3.12 14.41
CA PRO A 206 -3.63 2.33 14.80
C PRO A 206 -4.93 3.02 14.36
N ALA A 207 -5.90 2.22 13.90
CA ALA A 207 -7.25 2.69 13.58
C ALA A 207 -8.06 3.02 14.84
#